data_AF-A0A2E0Z9T3-F1
#
_entry.id   AF-A0A2E0Z9T3-F1
#
_cell.length_a   1.000
_cell.length_b   1.000
_cell.length_c   1.000
_cell.angle_alpha   90.00
_cell.angle_beta   90.00
_cell.angle_gamma   90.00
#
_symmetry.space_group_name_H-M   'P 1'
#
loop_
_entity.id
_entity.type
_entity.pdbx_description
1 polymer ?
#
loop_
_entity_poly.entity_id
_entity_poly.type
_entity_poly.pdbx_seq_one_letter_code
_entity_poly.pdbx_strand_id
1 'polypeptide(L)'
;MTPIIVLAVLLVLGLLLFLLTRSVQAGRTAVLRPLTSYQGLQGQIGRAIESGRQLHLTLGQASLVGRANPTSISAAAVLDNLAKDGCANGTPPLVTVDQTFTFVINCT
;
A
#
# COMPACT_ATOMS: atom_id res chain seq x y z
N MET A 1 13.77 -10.29 -41.90
CA MET A 1 12.36 -10.51 -41.47
C MET A 1 12.22 -10.55 -39.95
N THR A 2 13.12 -11.21 -39.21
CA THR A 2 13.15 -11.23 -37.74
C THR A 2 13.27 -9.86 -37.04
N PRO A 3 14.08 -8.86 -37.50
CA PRO A 3 14.23 -7.61 -36.76
C PRO A 3 12.97 -6.73 -36.80
N ILE A 4 12.20 -6.81 -37.89
CA ILE A 4 10.95 -6.06 -38.07
C ILE A 4 9.88 -6.58 -37.10
N ILE A 5 9.83 -7.91 -36.90
CA ILE A 5 8.90 -8.55 -35.96
C ILE A 5 9.25 -8.15 -34.52
N VAL A 6 10.54 -8.18 -34.16
CA VAL A 6 10.99 -7.75 -32.82
C VAL A 6 10.65 -6.29 -32.56
N LEU A 7 10.89 -5.41 -33.54
CA LEU A 7 10.56 -3.99 -33.42
C LEU A 7 9.04 -3.78 -33.25
N ALA A 8 8.22 -4.48 -34.02
CA ALA A 8 6.77 -4.40 -33.92
C ALA A 8 6.27 -4.87 -32.54
N VAL A 9 6.81 -5.97 -32.01
CA VAL A 9 6.45 -6.49 -30.67
C VAL A 9 6.82 -5.48 -29.58
N LEU A 10 8.01 -4.89 -29.64
CA LEU A 10 8.45 -3.87 -28.68
C LEU A 10 7.57 -2.62 -28.74
N LEU A 11 7.17 -2.18 -29.94
CA LEU A 11 6.28 -1.03 -30.12
C LEU A 11 4.89 -1.29 -29.53
N VAL A 12 4.32 -2.47 -29.79
CA VAL A 12 3.04 -2.86 -29.22
C VAL A 12 3.11 -2.96 -27.70
N LEU A 13 4.16 -3.59 -27.16
CA LEU A 13 4.34 -3.70 -25.71
C LEU A 13 4.49 -2.32 -25.05
N GLY A 14 5.30 -1.44 -25.64
CA GLY A 14 5.49 -0.07 -25.15
C GLY A 14 4.19 0.73 -25.17
N LEU A 15 3.39 0.62 -26.24
CA LEU A 15 2.08 1.27 -26.34
C LEU A 15 1.11 0.74 -25.27
N LEU A 16 1.10 -0.57 -25.04
CA LEU A 16 0.20 -1.22 -24.08
C LEU A 16 0.54 -0.79 -22.65
N LEU A 17 1.82 -0.75 -22.29
CA LEU A 17 2.30 -0.22 -21.01
C LEU A 17 1.98 1.27 -20.83
N PHE A 18 2.13 2.07 -21.88
CA PHE A 18 1.78 3.49 -21.86
C PHE A 18 0.28 3.72 -21.62
N LEU A 19 -0.59 2.94 -22.28
CA LEU A 19 -2.04 3.02 -22.07
C LEU A 19 -2.44 2.54 -20.66
N LEU A 20 -1.84 1.46 -20.17
CA LEU A 20 -2.07 0.94 -18.81
C LEU A 20 -1.71 1.97 -17.74
N THR A 21 -0.50 2.53 -17.82
CA THR A 21 -0.03 3.57 -16.88
C THR A 21 -0.93 4.81 -16.89
N ARG A 22 -1.37 5.27 -18.08
CA ARG A 22 -2.38 6.33 -18.16
C ARG A 22 -3.72 5.95 -17.56
N SER A 23 -4.19 4.72 -17.74
CA SER A 23 -5.48 4.28 -17.18
C SER A 23 -5.46 4.21 -15.65
N VAL A 24 -4.31 3.84 -15.06
CA VAL A 24 -4.09 3.83 -13.61
C VAL A 24 -4.02 5.26 -13.07
N GLN A 25 -3.27 6.14 -13.75
CA GLN A 25 -3.17 7.56 -13.37
C GLN A 25 -4.49 8.32 -13.55
N ALA A 26 -5.30 7.95 -14.55
CA ALA A 26 -6.62 8.52 -14.78
C ALA A 26 -7.63 8.21 -13.66
N GLY A 27 -7.21 7.49 -12.61
CA GLY A 27 -7.97 7.39 -11.39
C GLY A 27 -9.33 6.76 -11.63
N ARG A 28 -9.40 5.72 -12.47
CA ARG A 28 -10.58 4.85 -12.55
C ARG A 28 -10.74 4.17 -11.19
N THR A 29 -11.32 4.91 -10.26
CA THR A 29 -11.65 4.47 -8.92
C THR A 29 -12.76 3.47 -9.10
N ALA A 30 -12.42 2.18 -8.95
CA ALA A 30 -13.43 1.20 -8.67
C ALA A 30 -14.23 1.73 -7.47
N VAL A 31 -15.54 1.83 -7.60
CA VAL A 31 -16.42 2.19 -6.47
C VAL A 31 -16.36 1.02 -5.51
N LEU A 32 -15.37 1.04 -4.61
CA LEU A 32 -15.19 0.01 -3.61
C LEU A 32 -16.26 0.17 -2.54
N ARG A 33 -16.83 -0.94 -2.08
CA ARG A 33 -17.77 -0.93 -0.95
C ARG A 33 -17.04 -0.36 0.30
N PRO A 34 -17.63 0.62 1.01
CA PRO A 34 -17.01 1.14 2.23
C PRO A 34 -16.94 0.05 3.30
N LEU A 35 -15.76 -0.09 3.91
CA LEU A 35 -15.53 -0.98 5.05
C LEU A 35 -15.71 -0.16 6.34
N THR A 36 -16.80 -0.42 7.07
CA THR A 36 -17.09 0.26 8.34
C THR A 36 -15.98 0.04 9.38
N SER A 37 -15.31 -1.11 9.34
CA SER A 37 -14.13 -1.40 10.18
C SER A 37 -12.96 -0.46 9.89
N TYR A 38 -12.77 -0.04 8.63
CA TYR A 38 -11.71 0.89 8.25
C TYR A 38 -11.96 2.30 8.81
N GLN A 39 -13.22 2.75 8.81
CA GLN A 39 -13.61 4.03 9.42
C GLN A 39 -13.42 4.02 10.94
N GLY A 40 -13.79 2.91 11.59
CA GLY A 40 -13.56 2.73 13.03
C GLY A 40 -12.07 2.71 13.39
N LEU A 41 -11.23 2.13 12.53
CA LEU A 41 -9.78 2.07 12.73
C LEU A 41 -9.17 3.48 12.79
N GLN A 42 -9.55 4.39 11.90
CA GLN A 42 -9.07 5.78 11.92
C GLN A 42 -9.39 6.49 13.25
N GLY A 43 -10.62 6.30 13.77
CA GLY A 43 -11.00 6.87 15.07
C GLY A 43 -10.24 6.26 16.26
N GLN A 44 -9.89 4.98 16.20
CA GLN A 44 -9.06 4.34 17.23
C GLN A 44 -7.60 4.81 17.19
N ILE A 45 -7.05 5.01 16.00
CA ILE A 45 -5.71 5.56 15.77
C ILE A 45 -5.60 6.96 16.37
N GLY A 46 -6.55 7.86 16.05
CA GLY A 46 -6.55 9.22 16.59
C GLY A 46 -6.53 9.24 18.12
N ARG A 47 -7.35 8.40 18.75
CA ARG A 47 -7.35 8.28 20.23
C ARG A 47 -6.05 7.72 20.79
N ALA A 48 -5.43 6.75 20.12
CA ALA A 48 -4.15 6.19 20.55
C ALA A 48 -3.05 7.26 20.50
N ILE A 49 -2.98 7.99 19.40
CA ILE A 49 -2.05 9.10 19.19
C ILE A 49 -2.25 10.19 20.25
N GLU A 50 -3.49 10.64 20.47
CA GLU A 50 -3.81 11.70 21.42
C GLU A 50 -3.48 11.31 22.87
N SER A 51 -3.54 10.01 23.17
CA SER A 51 -3.11 9.45 24.45
C SER A 51 -1.60 9.17 24.56
N GLY A 52 -0.80 9.54 23.56
CA GLY A 52 0.65 9.31 23.52
C GLY A 52 1.04 7.83 23.46
N ARG A 53 0.12 6.95 23.03
CA ARG A 53 0.31 5.50 23.02
C ARG A 53 0.81 5.06 21.65
N GLN A 54 1.93 4.33 21.66
CA GLN A 54 2.50 3.77 20.45
C GLN A 54 1.57 2.73 19.83
N LEU A 55 1.33 2.85 18.52
CA LEU A 55 0.52 1.90 17.76
C LEU A 55 1.41 0.72 17.35
N HIS A 56 1.06 -0.48 17.81
CA HIS A 56 1.69 -1.73 17.36
C HIS A 56 0.78 -2.43 16.35
N LEU A 57 1.29 -2.64 15.14
CA LEU A 57 0.58 -3.25 14.03
C LEU A 57 1.32 -4.50 13.57
N THR A 58 0.59 -5.57 13.29
CA THR A 58 1.15 -6.78 12.68
C THR A 58 0.62 -6.92 11.27
N LEU A 59 1.53 -6.96 10.30
CA LEU A 59 1.20 -7.25 8.91
C LEU A 59 1.37 -8.76 8.70
N GLY A 60 0.30 -9.43 8.27
CA GLY A 60 0.35 -10.85 7.97
C GLY A 60 1.31 -11.17 6.82
N GLN A 61 1.75 -12.43 6.72
CA GLN A 61 2.51 -12.91 5.57
C GLN A 61 1.59 -13.00 4.35
N ALA A 62 1.84 -12.17 3.34
CA ALA A 62 1.14 -12.28 2.07
C ALA A 62 2.10 -11.96 0.91
N SER A 63 2.16 -12.87 -0.06
CA SER A 63 3.03 -12.73 -1.22
C SER A 63 2.63 -11.55 -2.09
N LEU A 64 3.60 -10.70 -2.45
CA LEU A 64 3.45 -9.64 -3.46
C LEU A 64 3.23 -10.22 -4.86
N VAL A 65 3.63 -11.47 -5.08
CA VAL A 65 3.47 -12.20 -6.34
C VAL A 65 2.51 -13.36 -6.12
N GLY A 66 1.29 -13.25 -6.63
CA GLY A 66 0.27 -14.29 -6.51
C GLY A 66 -1.12 -13.75 -6.18
N ARG A 67 -2.03 -14.65 -5.80
CA ARG A 67 -3.45 -14.31 -5.58
C ARG A 67 -3.70 -13.38 -4.38
N ALA A 68 -2.78 -13.33 -3.42
CA ALA A 68 -2.83 -12.45 -2.25
C ALA A 68 -2.22 -11.04 -2.50
N ASN A 69 -1.79 -10.74 -3.72
CA ASN A 69 -1.19 -9.46 -4.08
C ASN A 69 -2.06 -8.23 -3.69
N PRO A 70 -3.40 -8.23 -3.92
CA PRO A 70 -4.24 -7.08 -3.57
C PRO A 70 -4.27 -6.79 -2.05
N THR A 71 -4.22 -7.83 -1.22
CA THR A 71 -4.21 -7.68 0.25
C THR A 71 -2.87 -7.15 0.76
N SER A 72 -1.75 -7.57 0.18
CA SER A 72 -0.43 -7.03 0.55
C SER A 72 -0.28 -5.56 0.16
N ILE A 73 -0.70 -5.19 -1.07
CA ILE A 73 -0.64 -3.80 -1.54
C ILE A 73 -1.56 -2.90 -0.70
N SER A 74 -2.78 -3.34 -0.40
CA SER A 74 -3.69 -2.57 0.45
C SER A 74 -3.16 -2.43 1.89
N ALA A 75 -2.59 -3.49 2.48
CA ALA A 75 -1.98 -3.41 3.80
C ALA A 75 -0.79 -2.45 3.83
N ALA A 76 0.05 -2.44 2.79
CA ALA A 76 1.14 -1.48 2.64
C ALA A 76 0.63 -0.04 2.50
N ALA A 77 -0.45 0.19 1.73
CA ALA A 77 -1.05 1.52 1.60
C ALA A 77 -1.67 2.01 2.93
N VAL A 78 -2.28 1.12 3.71
CA VAL A 78 -2.77 1.44 5.06
C VAL A 78 -1.60 1.79 5.96
N LEU A 79 -0.51 1.03 5.93
CA LEU A 79 0.69 1.31 6.72
C LEU A 79 1.29 2.68 6.39
N ASP A 80 1.39 3.03 5.10
CA ASP A 80 1.89 4.33 4.66
C ASP A 80 1.05 5.50 5.21
N ASN A 81 -0.28 5.32 5.25
CA ASN A 81 -1.16 6.33 5.83
C ASN A 81 -0.97 6.45 7.36
N LEU A 82 -0.87 5.32 8.06
CA LEU A 82 -0.63 5.30 9.51
C LEU A 82 0.75 5.85 9.88
N ALA A 83 1.76 5.61 9.04
CA ALA A 83 3.09 6.18 9.20
C ALA A 83 3.03 7.71 9.16
N LYS A 84 2.35 8.28 8.16
CA LYS A 84 2.19 9.74 8.01
C LYS A 84 1.50 10.35 9.22
N ASP A 85 0.39 9.76 9.67
CA ASP A 85 -0.36 10.25 10.83
C ASP A 85 0.45 10.11 12.13
N GLY A 86 1.09 8.96 12.36
CA GLY A 86 1.91 8.73 13.55
C GLY A 86 3.13 9.65 13.60
N CYS A 87 3.80 9.85 12.47
CA CYS A 87 4.94 10.75 12.34
C CYS A 87 4.56 12.22 12.56
N ALA A 88 3.44 12.67 11.99
CA ALA A 88 2.93 14.03 12.20
C ALA A 88 2.65 14.34 13.68
N ASN A 89 2.33 13.32 14.47
CA ASN A 89 2.00 13.45 15.90
C ASN A 89 3.11 12.93 16.84
N GLY A 90 4.34 12.75 16.34
CA GLY A 90 5.48 12.33 17.16
C GLY A 90 5.37 10.93 17.77
N THR A 91 4.45 10.10 17.26
CA THR A 91 4.16 8.76 17.78
C THR A 91 4.33 7.73 16.65
N PRO A 92 5.57 7.43 16.22
CA PRO A 92 5.82 6.53 15.10
C PRO A 92 5.29 5.11 15.38
N PRO A 93 4.57 4.50 14.43
CA PRO A 93 4.04 3.15 14.61
C PRO A 93 5.16 2.10 14.68
N LEU A 94 4.98 1.14 15.59
CA LEU A 94 5.75 -0.09 15.68
C LEU A 94 5.09 -1.14 14.77
N VAL A 95 5.84 -1.71 13.85
CA VAL A 95 5.32 -2.65 12.87
C VAL A 95 6.06 -3.98 12.99
N THR A 96 5.31 -5.06 13.19
CA THR A 96 5.81 -6.42 13.04
C THR A 96 5.39 -6.96 11.68
N VAL A 97 6.38 -7.26 10.85
CA VAL A 97 6.20 -8.03 9.62
C VAL A 97 6.69 -9.44 9.93
N ASP A 98 5.90 -10.44 9.57
CA ASP A 98 6.26 -11.84 9.85
C ASP A 98 6.23 -12.21 11.35
N GLN A 99 6.84 -13.34 11.70
CA GLN A 99 6.94 -13.88 13.05
C GLN A 99 8.05 -13.20 13.87
N THR A 100 8.99 -12.51 13.21
CA THR A 100 10.25 -12.09 13.85
C THR A 100 10.65 -10.64 13.56
N PHE A 101 10.23 -10.05 12.43
CA PHE A 101 10.76 -8.75 12.02
C PHE A 101 9.92 -7.61 12.55
N THR A 102 10.33 -7.01 13.66
CA THR A 102 9.69 -5.81 14.21
C THR A 102 10.58 -4.59 13.97
N PHE A 103 10.01 -3.53 13.40
CA PHE A 103 10.70 -2.26 13.17
C PHE A 103 9.80 -1.07 13.51
N VAL A 104 10.41 0.04 13.89
CA VAL A 104 9.73 1.34 14.07
C VAL A 104 9.88 2.11 12.77
N ILE A 105 8.80 2.74 12.29
CA ILE A 105 8.89 3.58 11.10
C ILE A 105 9.65 4.86 11.44
N ASN A 106 10.69 5.14 10.67
CA ASN A 106 11.44 6.38 10.78
C ASN A 106 10.70 7.51 10.06
N CYS A 107 10.58 8.66 10.72
CA CYS A 107 9.80 9.82 10.28
C CYS A 107 10.63 10.91 9.59
N THR A 108 11.93 10.65 9.35
CA THR A 108 12.85 11.56 8.68
C THR A 108 12.55 11.74 7.20
#